data_AF-A0A938MA59-F1
#
_entry.id   AF-A0A938MA59-F1
#
_cell.length_a   1.000
_cell.length_b   1.000
_cell.length_c   1.000
_cell.angle_alpha   90.00
_cell.angle_beta   90.00
_cell.angle_gamma   90.00
#
_symmetry.space_group_name_H-M   'P 1'
#
loop_
_entity.id
_entity.type
_entity.pdbx_description
1 polymer ?
#
loop_
_entity_poly.entity_id
_entity_poly.type
_entity_poly.pdbx_seq_one_letter_code
_entity_poly.pdbx_strand_id
1 'polypeptide(L)'
;WLFLLAAVLVPLGGRLWCLICPLPVFGEWLQRRAITEVRPGQTGAYRNRFFGLFRPWPQSLTSAWPRTLAFLIVGTLGTLLVCKPKATAWALIILTLLPLGMALVWELRAFCRYVCPINAFIGLYAMAGRLAVRPTKTETCRQCQIRSCQLGNERGWPCPYGLCVGEMTRNNDCGLCTECMKSCAYDNVSLYWQRFGADIEGAAPRNRVSSRNPVSHGLGSCSEAWQAIALLTMAFAYAVTHLGPWPAVRNWVDIVDKGNWASFLAYGGVWAGGRVGGWASTTFIASAEALVPIGLFAWMAVMVPMIMVNATFVLCTLSDPFGLNWNLFRTAGLPWWQIWPSAIPWIQAGCVLAGLWYSLRAAERGQRPPTGLLMLIAALLLWLFVG
;
A
#
# COMPACT_ATOMS: atom_id res chain seq x y z
N TRP A 1 -2.85 14.07 4.92
CA TRP A 1 -3.13 13.10 3.84
C TRP A 1 -2.82 11.65 4.24
N LEU A 2 -1.69 11.35 4.90
CA LEU A 2 -1.32 9.98 5.29
C LEU A 2 -2.34 9.30 6.23
N PHE A 3 -2.92 10.05 7.19
CA PHE A 3 -4.04 9.56 8.02
C PHE A 3 -5.24 9.13 7.18
N LEU A 4 -5.70 9.97 6.26
CA LEU A 4 -6.83 9.67 5.38
C LEU A 4 -6.56 8.44 4.49
N LEU A 5 -5.31 8.27 4.07
CA LEU A 5 -4.86 7.09 3.34
C LEU A 5 -4.96 5.82 4.19
N ALA A 6 -4.37 5.81 5.38
CA ALA A 6 -4.31 4.62 6.25
C ALA A 6 -5.65 4.29 6.93
N ALA A 7 -6.39 5.28 7.39
CA ALA A 7 -7.61 5.09 8.19
C ALA A 7 -8.89 5.00 7.35
N VAL A 8 -8.92 5.56 6.13
CA VAL A 8 -10.13 5.64 5.31
C VAL A 8 -9.94 4.94 3.96
N LEU A 9 -8.99 5.40 3.15
CA LEU A 9 -8.85 4.91 1.77
C LEU A 9 -8.43 3.45 1.68
N VAL A 10 -7.53 2.99 2.55
CA VAL A 10 -7.08 1.59 2.53
C VAL A 10 -8.16 0.64 3.06
N PRO A 11 -8.79 0.85 4.24
CA PRO A 11 -9.84 -0.02 4.76
C PRO A 11 -11.09 -0.08 3.88
N LEU A 12 -11.51 1.06 3.30
CA LEU A 12 -12.74 1.14 2.50
C LEU A 12 -12.46 0.95 1.02
N GLY A 13 -11.50 1.69 0.49
CA GLY A 13 -11.19 1.75 -0.94
C GLY A 13 -10.12 0.77 -1.42
N GLY A 14 -9.48 0.00 -0.52
CA GLY A 14 -8.39 -0.91 -0.88
C GLY A 14 -7.23 -0.16 -1.52
N ARG A 15 -7.12 -0.25 -2.86
CA ARG A 15 -6.12 0.46 -3.67
C ARG A 15 -6.63 1.71 -4.38
N LEU A 16 -7.72 2.32 -3.91
CA LEU A 16 -8.29 3.53 -4.52
C LEU A 16 -7.26 4.66 -4.71
N TRP A 17 -6.27 4.79 -3.82
CA TRP A 17 -5.17 5.74 -4.00
C TRP A 17 -4.37 5.53 -5.29
N CYS A 18 -4.17 4.29 -5.74
CA CYS A 18 -3.47 3.98 -6.97
C CYS A 18 -4.23 4.40 -8.24
N LEU A 19 -5.56 4.56 -8.15
CA LEU A 19 -6.39 5.13 -9.21
C LEU A 19 -6.20 6.65 -9.33
N ILE A 20 -6.10 7.34 -8.19
CA ILE A 20 -6.03 8.82 -8.13
C ILE A 20 -4.58 9.32 -8.24
N CYS A 21 -3.58 8.46 -8.01
CA CYS A 21 -2.17 8.82 -8.02
C CYS A 21 -1.75 9.47 -9.36
N PRO A 22 -1.17 10.68 -9.35
CA PRO A 22 -0.76 11.37 -10.58
C PRO A 22 0.56 10.86 -11.16
N LEU A 23 1.41 10.20 -10.35
CA LEU A 23 2.72 9.70 -10.78
C LEU A 23 2.69 8.81 -12.04
N PRO A 24 1.79 7.81 -12.16
CA PRO A 24 1.73 6.99 -13.36
C PRO A 24 1.20 7.73 -14.60
N VAL A 25 0.48 8.85 -14.44
CA VAL A 25 -0.21 9.53 -15.55
C VAL A 25 0.77 9.96 -16.63
N PHE A 26 1.89 10.58 -16.25
CA PHE A 26 2.91 11.01 -17.19
C PHE A 26 3.60 9.84 -17.91
N GLY A 27 3.89 8.76 -17.17
CA GLY A 27 4.49 7.54 -17.75
C GLY A 27 3.54 6.83 -18.72
N GLU A 28 2.26 6.71 -18.36
CA GLU A 28 1.25 6.12 -19.23
C GLU A 28 0.97 6.96 -20.46
N TRP A 29 0.90 8.28 -20.30
CA TRP A 29 0.76 9.19 -21.44
C TRP A 29 1.94 9.04 -22.41
N LEU A 30 3.17 8.95 -21.88
CA LEU A 30 4.37 8.77 -22.69
C LEU A 30 4.39 7.41 -23.42
N GLN A 31 4.00 6.33 -22.73
CA GLN A 31 3.91 4.98 -23.33
C GLN A 31 2.76 4.85 -24.34
N ARG A 32 1.57 5.37 -24.03
CA ARG A 32 0.38 5.26 -24.89
C ARG A 32 0.39 6.28 -26.04
N ARG A 33 1.11 7.41 -25.86
CA ARG A 33 1.10 8.60 -26.75
C ARG A 33 -0.31 9.09 -27.10
N ALA A 34 -1.26 8.82 -26.21
CA ALA A 34 -2.67 9.15 -26.36
C ALA A 34 -3.23 9.43 -24.97
N ILE A 35 -4.12 10.41 -24.86
CA ILE A 35 -4.77 10.78 -23.59
C ILE A 35 -6.12 10.06 -23.48
N THR A 36 -6.89 10.02 -24.56
CA THR A 36 -8.27 9.50 -24.57
C THR A 36 -8.46 8.36 -25.56
N GLU A 37 -7.77 8.39 -26.70
CA GLU A 37 -7.90 7.39 -27.75
C GLU A 37 -7.19 6.08 -27.40
N VAL A 38 -7.85 4.96 -27.68
CA VAL A 38 -7.23 3.63 -27.63
C VAL A 38 -6.55 3.40 -28.97
N ARG A 39 -5.26 3.07 -28.97
CA ARG A 39 -4.52 2.78 -30.20
C ARG A 39 -4.46 1.28 -30.43
N PRO A 40 -5.28 0.73 -31.34
CA PRO A 40 -5.18 -0.66 -31.71
C PRO A 40 -3.85 -0.90 -32.42
N GLY A 41 -3.28 -2.08 -32.22
CA GLY A 41 -1.98 -2.46 -32.78
C GLY A 41 -1.43 -3.68 -32.07
N GLN A 42 -0.16 -3.99 -32.27
CA GLN A 42 0.49 -5.08 -31.54
C GLN A 42 1.83 -4.60 -31.01
N THR A 43 2.10 -4.87 -29.74
CA THR A 43 3.42 -4.66 -29.13
C THR A 43 3.72 -5.88 -28.25
N GLY A 44 4.57 -6.78 -28.76
CA GLY A 44 4.79 -8.09 -28.14
C GLY A 44 3.49 -8.90 -28.06
N ALA A 45 3.10 -9.28 -26.84
CA ALA A 45 1.88 -10.03 -26.56
C ALA A 45 0.60 -9.17 -26.46
N TYR A 46 0.73 -7.84 -26.39
CA TYR A 46 -0.39 -6.93 -26.18
C TYR A 46 -1.02 -6.48 -27.50
N ARG A 47 -2.34 -6.26 -27.49
CA ARG A 47 -3.15 -5.86 -28.66
C ARG A 47 -3.31 -4.34 -28.78
N ASN A 48 -2.36 -3.58 -28.26
CA ASN A 48 -2.31 -2.14 -28.36
C ASN A 48 -0.89 -1.69 -28.70
N ARG A 49 -0.77 -0.50 -29.30
CA ARG A 49 0.52 0.07 -29.68
C ARG A 49 1.11 0.88 -28.52
N PHE A 50 2.27 0.47 -28.04
CA PHE A 50 3.03 1.22 -27.02
C PHE A 50 4.30 1.83 -27.61
N PHE A 51 4.76 2.92 -26.99
CA PHE A 51 6.02 3.58 -27.25
C PHE A 51 7.03 3.31 -26.13
N GLY A 52 8.30 3.17 -26.50
CA GLY A 52 9.41 2.83 -25.60
C GLY A 52 10.07 1.51 -25.97
N LEU A 53 11.06 1.10 -25.16
CA LEU A 53 11.74 -0.20 -25.33
C LEU A 53 10.83 -1.36 -24.93
N PHE A 54 9.86 -1.11 -24.05
CA PHE A 54 8.82 -2.05 -23.61
C PHE A 54 9.37 -3.43 -23.22
N ARG A 55 10.48 -3.47 -22.48
CA ARG A 55 11.10 -4.71 -22.02
C ARG A 55 10.35 -5.29 -20.80
N PRO A 56 10.22 -6.63 -20.70
CA PRO A 56 9.66 -7.24 -19.51
C PRO A 56 10.56 -7.00 -18.30
N TRP A 57 9.95 -6.88 -17.12
CA TRP A 57 10.68 -6.76 -15.87
C TRP A 57 11.45 -8.06 -15.57
N PRO A 58 12.72 -8.01 -15.13
CA PRO A 58 13.51 -9.21 -14.86
C PRO A 58 12.88 -10.05 -13.74
N GLN A 59 12.77 -11.36 -13.95
CA GLN A 59 12.07 -12.27 -13.05
C GLN A 59 12.66 -12.31 -11.63
N SER A 60 13.96 -12.07 -11.47
CA SER A 60 14.66 -12.03 -10.17
C SER A 60 14.19 -10.87 -9.27
N LEU A 61 13.70 -9.78 -9.85
CA LEU A 61 13.26 -8.58 -9.14
C LEU A 61 11.74 -8.48 -9.02
N THR A 62 11.00 -9.52 -9.40
CA THR A 62 9.52 -9.58 -9.28
C THR A 62 9.06 -9.74 -7.82
N SER A 63 9.96 -10.10 -6.92
CA SER A 63 9.68 -10.25 -5.49
C SER A 63 9.24 -8.93 -4.83
N ALA A 64 8.63 -8.99 -3.66
CA ALA A 64 8.23 -7.80 -2.91
C ALA A 64 9.42 -7.01 -2.31
N TRP A 65 10.65 -7.54 -2.41
CA TRP A 65 11.83 -6.95 -1.79
C TRP A 65 12.17 -5.53 -2.27
N PRO A 66 12.18 -5.20 -3.58
CA PRO A 66 12.61 -3.87 -4.03
C PRO A 66 11.73 -2.76 -3.46
N ARG A 67 10.41 -2.93 -3.53
CA ARG A 67 9.41 -2.01 -2.96
C ARG A 67 9.42 -1.98 -1.42
N THR A 68 9.68 -3.10 -0.76
CA THR A 68 9.85 -3.14 0.71
C THR A 68 11.09 -2.37 1.14
N LEU A 69 12.22 -2.58 0.46
CA LEU A 69 13.45 -1.84 0.71
C LEU A 69 13.27 -0.35 0.45
N ALA A 70 12.63 0.02 -0.67
CA ALA A 70 12.32 1.42 -0.97
C ALA A 70 11.46 2.05 0.14
N PHE A 71 10.46 1.32 0.63
CA PHE A 71 9.62 1.78 1.74
C PHE A 71 10.42 1.97 3.03
N LEU A 72 11.30 1.02 3.39
CA LEU A 72 12.15 1.12 4.57
C LEU A 72 13.14 2.28 4.47
N ILE A 73 13.74 2.52 3.30
CA ILE A 73 14.64 3.66 3.07
C ILE A 73 13.89 4.98 3.28
N VAL A 74 12.74 5.15 2.62
CA VAL A 74 11.92 6.37 2.74
C VAL A 74 11.39 6.54 4.17
N GLY A 75 10.96 5.44 4.80
CA GLY A 75 10.48 5.45 6.19
C GLY A 75 11.58 5.77 7.20
N THR A 76 12.81 5.29 7.00
CA THR A 76 13.95 5.61 7.87
C THR A 76 14.37 7.06 7.70
N LEU A 77 14.35 7.57 6.46
CA LEU A 77 14.66 8.97 6.15
C LEU A 77 13.48 9.93 6.37
N GLY A 78 12.35 9.45 6.91
CA GLY A 78 11.11 10.21 7.03
C GLY A 78 11.30 11.56 7.74
N THR A 79 11.98 11.57 8.88
CA THR A 79 12.26 12.81 9.64
C THR A 79 13.13 13.78 8.84
N LEU A 80 14.16 13.28 8.15
CA LEU A 80 15.03 14.11 7.30
C LEU A 80 14.25 14.74 6.14
N LEU A 81 13.35 13.97 5.52
CA LEU A 81 12.51 14.44 4.43
C LEU A 81 11.60 15.58 4.93
N VAL A 82 10.88 15.37 6.02
CA VAL A 82 9.91 16.36 6.54
C VAL A 82 10.58 17.64 7.05
N CYS A 83 11.75 17.53 7.71
CA CYS A 83 12.40 18.67 8.33
C CYS A 83 13.31 19.48 7.39
N LYS A 84 13.81 18.90 6.28
CA LYS A 84 14.67 19.61 5.32
C LYS A 84 13.97 19.81 3.96
N PRO A 85 13.63 21.06 3.59
CA PRO A 85 12.89 21.34 2.35
C PRO A 85 13.68 20.89 1.09
N LYS A 86 15.01 21.03 1.10
CA LYS A 86 15.87 20.54 0.01
C LYS A 86 15.78 19.02 -0.17
N ALA A 87 15.70 18.26 0.93
CA ALA A 87 15.59 16.81 0.87
C ALA A 87 14.21 16.38 0.34
N THR A 88 13.13 17.04 0.79
CA THR A 88 11.79 16.85 0.22
C THR A 88 11.74 17.18 -1.27
N ALA A 89 12.32 18.30 -1.70
CA ALA A 89 12.33 18.70 -3.10
C ALA A 89 13.00 17.64 -3.99
N TRP A 90 14.19 17.16 -3.60
CA TRP A 90 14.87 16.08 -4.31
C TRP A 90 14.07 14.78 -4.31
N ALA A 91 13.44 14.41 -3.19
CA ALA A 91 12.61 13.21 -3.13
C ALA A 91 11.41 13.29 -4.10
N LEU A 92 10.75 14.45 -4.21
CA LEU A 92 9.65 14.67 -5.15
C LEU A 92 10.12 14.63 -6.62
N ILE A 93 11.27 15.22 -6.92
CA ILE A 93 11.88 15.14 -8.26
C ILE A 93 12.16 13.68 -8.63
N ILE A 94 12.79 12.92 -7.72
CA ILE A 94 13.09 11.50 -7.95
C ILE A 94 11.81 10.70 -8.12
N LEU A 95 10.80 10.90 -7.28
CA LEU A 95 9.52 10.21 -7.37
C LEU A 95 8.72 10.55 -8.64
N THR A 96 9.06 11.64 -9.33
CA THR A 96 8.42 12.05 -10.59
C THR A 96 9.20 11.59 -11.82
N LEU A 97 10.53 11.74 -11.81
CA LEU A 97 11.40 11.38 -12.94
C LEU A 97 11.66 9.88 -13.03
N LEU A 98 11.78 9.18 -11.89
CA LEU A 98 12.05 7.74 -11.88
C LEU A 98 10.94 6.91 -12.55
N PRO A 99 9.63 7.11 -12.24
CA PRO A 99 8.58 6.40 -12.95
C PRO A 99 8.55 6.71 -14.45
N LEU A 100 8.87 7.95 -14.84
CA LEU A 100 8.92 8.36 -16.25
C LEU A 100 10.04 7.62 -17.00
N GLY A 101 11.24 7.60 -16.43
CA GLY A 101 12.36 6.85 -16.98
C GLY A 101 12.06 5.35 -17.04
N MET A 102 11.43 4.81 -16.00
CA MET A 102 11.03 3.40 -15.98
C MET A 102 9.96 3.09 -17.03
N ALA A 103 9.02 4.00 -17.30
CA ALA A 103 7.99 3.82 -18.31
C ALA A 103 8.57 3.78 -19.74
N LEU A 104 9.71 4.41 -20.00
CA LEU A 104 10.38 4.34 -21.31
C LEU A 104 11.06 2.99 -21.56
N VAL A 105 11.56 2.34 -20.51
CA VAL A 105 12.39 1.13 -20.61
C VAL A 105 11.55 -0.14 -20.43
N TRP A 106 10.71 -0.19 -19.40
CA TRP A 106 9.95 -1.37 -19.01
C TRP A 106 8.49 -1.29 -19.44
N GLU A 107 7.85 -2.46 -19.56
CA GLU A 107 6.43 -2.57 -19.89
C GLU A 107 5.50 -2.05 -18.77
N LEU A 108 4.39 -1.44 -19.18
CA LEU A 108 3.26 -1.03 -18.32
C LEU A 108 3.71 -0.19 -17.09
N ARG A 109 2.98 -0.28 -15.96
CA ARG A 109 3.31 0.45 -14.71
C ARG A 109 4.35 -0.28 -13.86
N ALA A 110 5.54 -0.53 -14.42
CA ALA A 110 6.63 -1.25 -13.74
C ALA A 110 7.02 -0.63 -12.39
N PHE A 111 7.20 0.70 -12.33
CA PHE A 111 7.50 1.42 -11.09
C PHE A 111 6.44 1.16 -10.01
N CYS A 112 5.17 1.31 -10.35
CA CYS A 112 4.07 1.14 -9.39
C CYS A 112 3.98 -0.30 -8.89
N ARG A 113 4.29 -1.29 -9.72
CA ARG A 113 4.21 -2.72 -9.37
C ARG A 113 5.36 -3.16 -8.47
N TYR A 114 6.58 -2.75 -8.79
CA TYR A 114 7.81 -3.35 -8.22
C TYR A 114 8.62 -2.43 -7.30
N VAL A 115 8.56 -1.11 -7.48
CA VAL A 115 9.50 -0.18 -6.80
C VAL A 115 8.80 0.81 -5.87
N CYS A 116 7.57 1.22 -6.19
CA CYS A 116 6.86 2.26 -5.46
C CYS A 116 6.77 1.95 -3.94
N PRO A 117 7.32 2.81 -3.07
CA PRO A 117 7.36 2.56 -1.63
C PRO A 117 5.94 2.56 -1.05
N ILE A 118 5.08 3.47 -1.50
CA ILE A 118 3.67 3.56 -1.08
C ILE A 118 2.92 2.29 -1.47
N ASN A 119 3.27 1.66 -2.60
CA ASN A 119 2.66 0.42 -3.02
C ASN A 119 2.98 -0.75 -2.09
N ALA A 120 4.12 -0.72 -1.39
CA ALA A 120 4.41 -1.71 -0.36
C ALA A 120 3.38 -1.62 0.78
N PHE A 121 3.07 -0.41 1.24
CA PHE A 121 2.07 -0.21 2.28
C PHE A 121 0.65 -0.56 1.80
N ILE A 122 0.17 0.14 0.77
CA ILE A 122 -1.22 0.03 0.29
C ILE A 122 -1.50 -1.35 -0.31
N GLY A 123 -0.52 -1.96 -0.98
CA GLY A 123 -0.66 -3.28 -1.56
C GLY A 123 -0.97 -4.35 -0.54
N LEU A 124 -0.20 -4.42 0.52
CA LEU A 124 -0.41 -5.44 1.54
C LEU A 124 -1.75 -5.22 2.26
N TYR A 125 -2.02 -4.00 2.69
CA TYR A 125 -3.23 -3.71 3.46
C TYR A 125 -4.51 -3.64 2.63
N ALA A 126 -4.43 -3.55 1.30
CA ALA A 126 -5.61 -3.65 0.43
C ALA A 126 -6.32 -5.01 0.49
N MET A 127 -5.66 -6.06 1.01
CA MET A 127 -6.31 -7.35 1.30
C MET A 127 -7.37 -7.24 2.40
N ALA A 128 -7.23 -6.25 3.29
CA ALA A 128 -8.25 -5.90 4.27
C ALA A 128 -9.38 -5.03 3.67
N GLY A 129 -9.14 -4.41 2.52
CA GLY A 129 -10.03 -3.43 1.89
C GLY A 129 -11.37 -4.00 1.40
N ARG A 130 -12.43 -3.20 1.50
CA ARG A 130 -13.79 -3.56 1.08
C ARG A 130 -14.06 -3.42 -0.41
N LEU A 131 -13.39 -2.49 -1.11
CA LEU A 131 -13.58 -2.30 -2.53
C LEU A 131 -12.65 -3.22 -3.34
N ALA A 132 -13.23 -4.02 -4.24
CA ALA A 132 -12.51 -5.00 -5.06
C ALA A 132 -13.03 -5.01 -6.50
N VAL A 133 -12.18 -5.36 -7.46
CA VAL A 133 -12.63 -5.72 -8.82
C VAL A 133 -12.75 -7.24 -8.89
N ARG A 134 -13.92 -7.75 -9.26
CA ARG A 134 -14.19 -9.18 -9.45
C ARG A 134 -15.09 -9.36 -10.68
N PRO A 135 -15.12 -10.57 -11.27
CA PRO A 135 -16.02 -10.86 -12.37
C PRO A 135 -17.44 -11.08 -11.87
N THR A 136 -18.43 -10.70 -12.67
CA THR A 136 -19.85 -10.85 -12.37
C THR A 136 -20.27 -12.33 -12.37
N LYS A 137 -19.83 -13.07 -13.40
CA LYS A 137 -20.04 -14.51 -13.57
C LYS A 137 -18.70 -15.21 -13.72
N THR A 138 -18.32 -16.04 -12.74
CA THR A 138 -17.03 -16.75 -12.77
C THR A 138 -16.89 -17.68 -13.97
N GLU A 139 -17.97 -18.37 -14.38
CA GLU A 139 -17.92 -19.33 -15.49
C GLU A 139 -17.60 -18.66 -16.83
N THR A 140 -18.14 -17.45 -17.09
CA THR A 140 -17.83 -16.67 -18.29
C THR A 140 -16.34 -16.33 -18.36
N CYS A 141 -15.72 -16.00 -17.21
CA CYS A 141 -14.28 -15.77 -17.15
C CYS A 141 -13.46 -17.05 -17.32
N ARG A 142 -13.96 -18.21 -16.90
CA ARG A 142 -13.28 -19.51 -17.12
C ARG A 142 -13.23 -19.93 -18.58
N GLN A 143 -14.27 -19.62 -19.35
CA GLN A 143 -14.35 -19.95 -20.77
C GLN A 143 -13.65 -18.90 -21.66
N CYS A 144 -13.22 -17.77 -21.09
CA CYS A 144 -12.63 -16.67 -21.84
C CYS A 144 -11.18 -16.97 -22.27
N GLN A 145 -10.99 -17.32 -23.55
CA GLN A 145 -9.67 -17.56 -24.15
C GLN A 145 -8.94 -16.28 -24.58
N ILE A 146 -9.68 -15.23 -24.94
CA ILE A 146 -9.14 -13.98 -25.50
C ILE A 146 -8.40 -13.11 -24.49
N ARG A 147 -8.71 -13.24 -23.19
CA ARG A 147 -8.08 -12.50 -22.07
C ARG A 147 -7.89 -11.00 -22.33
N SER A 148 -8.88 -10.35 -22.95
CA SER A 148 -8.80 -8.94 -23.36
C SER A 148 -8.61 -7.97 -22.19
N CYS A 149 -9.03 -8.32 -20.98
CA CYS A 149 -8.74 -7.53 -19.78
C CYS A 149 -7.24 -7.44 -19.44
N GLN A 150 -6.44 -8.44 -19.82
CA GLN A 150 -4.99 -8.48 -19.60
C GLN A 150 -4.21 -7.98 -20.82
N LEU A 151 -4.62 -8.38 -22.03
CA LEU A 151 -3.88 -8.10 -23.27
C LEU A 151 -4.34 -6.84 -24.00
N GLY A 152 -5.48 -6.28 -23.62
CA GLY A 152 -6.13 -5.15 -24.29
C GLY A 152 -6.89 -5.57 -25.55
N ASN A 153 -7.59 -4.61 -26.14
CA ASN A 153 -8.30 -4.73 -27.41
C ASN A 153 -8.52 -3.34 -28.03
N GLU A 154 -9.34 -3.26 -29.07
CA GLU A 154 -9.68 -1.99 -29.74
C GLU A 154 -10.57 -1.08 -28.87
N ARG A 155 -11.30 -1.64 -27.90
CA ARG A 155 -12.20 -0.89 -26.99
C ARG A 155 -11.48 -0.31 -25.78
N GLY A 156 -10.39 -0.93 -25.32
CA GLY A 156 -9.72 -0.54 -24.09
C GLY A 156 -8.27 -1.04 -23.99
N TRP A 157 -7.51 -0.38 -23.12
CA TRP A 157 -6.11 -0.69 -22.88
C TRP A 157 -5.96 -1.97 -22.03
N PRO A 158 -4.81 -2.68 -22.09
CA PRO A 158 -4.54 -3.78 -21.19
C PRO A 158 -4.50 -3.31 -19.73
N CYS A 159 -4.70 -4.23 -18.80
CA CYS A 159 -4.49 -3.95 -17.39
C CYS A 159 -3.06 -3.38 -17.17
N PRO A 160 -2.90 -2.15 -16.66
CA PRO A 160 -1.58 -1.54 -16.44
C PRO A 160 -0.71 -2.27 -15.41
N TYR A 161 -1.29 -3.21 -14.66
CA TYR A 161 -0.60 -4.09 -13.72
C TYR A 161 -0.33 -5.49 -14.30
N GLY A 162 -0.79 -5.77 -15.53
CA GLY A 162 -0.63 -7.05 -16.23
C GLY A 162 -1.49 -8.18 -15.68
N LEU A 163 -2.61 -7.86 -15.02
CA LEU A 163 -3.48 -8.83 -14.36
C LEU A 163 -4.65 -9.26 -15.24
N CYS A 164 -5.07 -10.52 -15.09
CA CYS A 164 -6.31 -11.05 -15.63
C CYS A 164 -7.36 -11.17 -14.53
N VAL A 165 -8.54 -10.56 -14.69
CA VAL A 165 -9.60 -10.56 -13.66
C VAL A 165 -10.05 -11.98 -13.30
N GLY A 166 -10.06 -12.90 -14.26
CA GLY A 166 -10.43 -14.30 -14.01
C GLY A 166 -9.43 -15.06 -13.12
N GLU A 167 -8.17 -14.61 -13.05
CA GLU A 167 -7.11 -15.23 -12.24
C GLU A 167 -6.89 -14.50 -10.91
N MET A 168 -7.54 -13.35 -10.72
CA MET A 168 -7.40 -12.55 -9.51
C MET A 168 -8.19 -13.15 -8.34
N THR A 169 -7.48 -13.37 -7.24
CA THR A 169 -8.03 -13.86 -5.97
C THR A 169 -7.94 -12.86 -4.84
N ARG A 170 -7.04 -11.87 -4.96
CA ARG A 170 -6.69 -10.90 -3.92
C ARG A 170 -6.51 -9.50 -4.50
N ASN A 171 -6.72 -8.49 -3.66
CA ASN A 171 -6.63 -7.08 -4.05
C ASN A 171 -5.21 -6.52 -4.07
N ASN A 172 -4.24 -7.24 -3.50
CA ASN A 172 -2.89 -6.72 -3.26
C ASN A 172 -2.10 -6.35 -4.52
N ASP A 173 -2.49 -6.86 -5.69
CA ASP A 173 -1.81 -6.61 -6.97
C ASP A 173 -2.63 -5.65 -7.86
N CYS A 174 -3.93 -5.51 -7.62
CA CYS A 174 -4.84 -4.70 -8.45
C CYS A 174 -4.82 -3.22 -8.09
N GLY A 175 -4.31 -2.34 -8.96
CA GLY A 175 -4.35 -0.89 -8.73
C GLY A 175 -5.70 -0.19 -8.92
N LEU A 176 -6.81 -0.95 -9.02
CA LEU A 176 -8.18 -0.43 -9.16
C LEU A 176 -8.37 0.59 -10.32
N CYS A 177 -7.58 0.47 -11.39
CA CYS A 177 -7.62 1.39 -12.54
C CYS A 177 -8.86 1.26 -13.44
N THR A 178 -9.66 0.21 -13.29
CA THR A 178 -10.89 -0.09 -14.05
C THR A 178 -10.77 -0.27 -15.56
N GLU A 179 -9.56 -0.24 -16.14
CA GLU A 179 -9.36 -0.53 -17.58
C GLU A 179 -9.88 -1.92 -17.99
N CYS A 180 -9.80 -2.90 -17.08
CA CYS A 180 -10.33 -4.23 -17.32
C CYS A 180 -11.85 -4.28 -17.52
N MET A 181 -12.61 -3.29 -17.04
CA MET A 181 -14.05 -3.17 -17.30
C MET A 181 -14.29 -2.74 -18.75
N LYS A 182 -13.50 -1.77 -19.25
CA LYS A 182 -13.58 -1.29 -20.64
C LYS A 182 -13.12 -2.34 -21.65
N SER A 183 -12.07 -3.07 -21.30
CA SER A 183 -11.43 -4.05 -22.19
C SER A 183 -12.11 -5.43 -22.15
N CYS A 184 -13.08 -5.67 -21.28
CA CYS A 184 -13.79 -6.95 -21.22
C CYS A 184 -14.69 -7.12 -22.45
N ALA A 185 -14.47 -8.15 -23.28
CA ALA A 185 -15.33 -8.40 -24.43
C ALA A 185 -16.73 -8.91 -24.08
N TYR A 186 -16.92 -9.41 -22.85
CA TYR A 186 -18.17 -10.00 -22.35
C TYR A 186 -18.86 -9.14 -21.29
N ASP A 187 -18.37 -7.91 -21.04
CA ASP A 187 -18.90 -6.98 -20.02
C ASP A 187 -19.12 -7.63 -18.64
N ASN A 188 -18.23 -8.55 -18.27
CA ASN A 188 -18.38 -9.43 -17.11
C ASN A 188 -17.50 -9.00 -15.92
N VAL A 189 -17.09 -7.74 -15.84
CA VAL A 189 -16.22 -7.22 -14.77
C VAL A 189 -16.93 -6.08 -14.07
N SER A 190 -17.00 -6.12 -12.73
CA SER A 190 -17.65 -5.08 -11.94
C SER A 190 -16.90 -4.79 -10.63
N LEU A 191 -17.27 -3.68 -9.98
CA LEU A 191 -16.81 -3.34 -8.63
C LEU A 191 -17.65 -4.08 -7.60
N TYR A 192 -16.97 -4.68 -6.65
CA TYR A 192 -17.55 -5.44 -5.56
C TYR A 192 -17.24 -4.78 -4.23
N TRP A 193 -18.27 -4.70 -3.40
CA TRP A 193 -18.15 -4.30 -2.01
C TRP A 193 -18.11 -5.55 -1.13
N GLN A 194 -16.90 -6.02 -0.83
CA GLN A 194 -16.67 -7.19 -0.01
C GLN A 194 -16.64 -6.86 1.49
N ARG A 195 -16.64 -7.93 2.30
CA ARG A 195 -16.39 -7.83 3.73
C ARG A 195 -14.95 -7.38 3.97
N PHE A 196 -14.74 -6.62 5.03
CA PHE A 196 -13.39 -6.28 5.47
C PHE A 196 -12.61 -7.56 5.76
N GLY A 197 -11.36 -7.64 5.27
CA GLY A 197 -10.52 -8.82 5.45
C GLY A 197 -10.90 -10.05 4.62
N ALA A 198 -11.82 -9.96 3.66
CA ALA A 198 -12.28 -11.13 2.90
C ALA A 198 -11.16 -11.88 2.14
N ASP A 199 -10.14 -11.17 1.66
CA ASP A 199 -9.00 -11.78 0.97
C ASP A 199 -8.04 -12.50 1.95
N ILE A 200 -8.00 -12.07 3.21
CA ILE A 200 -7.19 -12.64 4.31
C ILE A 200 -7.92 -13.84 4.93
N GLU A 201 -9.22 -13.71 5.16
CA GLU A 201 -10.04 -14.77 5.75
C GLU A 201 -10.35 -15.93 4.78
N GLY A 202 -9.88 -15.85 3.53
CA GLY A 202 -10.20 -16.79 2.46
C GLY A 202 -11.68 -16.78 2.04
N ALA A 203 -12.42 -15.74 2.40
CA ALA A 203 -13.87 -15.61 2.20
C ALA A 203 -14.25 -14.88 0.89
N ALA A 204 -13.28 -14.35 0.15
CA ALA A 204 -13.53 -13.67 -1.13
C ALA A 204 -14.11 -14.63 -2.20
N PRO A 205 -15.10 -14.19 -3.00
CA PRO A 205 -15.73 -15.01 -4.04
C PRO A 205 -14.69 -15.47 -5.07
N ARG A 206 -14.65 -16.80 -5.29
CA ARG A 206 -13.55 -17.52 -5.95
C ARG A 206 -13.67 -17.49 -7.46
N ASN A 207 -12.59 -17.12 -8.15
CA ASN A 207 -12.43 -17.40 -9.57
C ASN A 207 -11.42 -18.51 -9.77
N ARG A 208 -11.89 -19.69 -10.15
CA ARG A 208 -11.05 -20.84 -10.48
C ARG A 208 -10.86 -20.86 -11.99
N VAL A 209 -10.04 -19.98 -12.55
CA VAL A 209 -9.59 -20.16 -13.94
C VAL A 209 -8.28 -20.95 -13.85
N SER A 210 -8.27 -22.13 -14.48
CA SER A 210 -7.18 -23.11 -14.47
C SER A 210 -5.81 -22.46 -14.69
N SER A 211 -5.04 -22.33 -13.61
CA SER A 211 -3.60 -22.09 -13.65
C SER A 211 -2.91 -23.25 -12.95
N ARG A 212 -1.78 -23.66 -13.53
CA ARG A 212 -0.90 -24.78 -13.15
C ARG A 212 -0.29 -24.65 -11.74
N ASN A 213 -0.54 -23.54 -11.04
CA ASN A 213 0.00 -23.25 -9.71
C ASN A 213 -1.11 -23.26 -8.64
N PRO A 214 -0.87 -23.89 -7.48
CA PRO A 214 -1.81 -23.88 -6.36
C PRO A 214 -2.07 -22.43 -5.91
N VAL A 215 -3.35 -22.10 -5.79
CA VAL A 215 -3.82 -20.79 -5.31
C VAL A 215 -3.52 -20.70 -3.81
N SER A 216 -2.56 -19.87 -3.42
CA SER A 216 -2.33 -19.53 -2.02
C SER A 216 -3.38 -18.54 -1.55
N HIS A 217 -4.05 -18.87 -0.44
CA HIS A 217 -4.79 -17.91 0.36
C HIS A 217 -3.79 -16.92 0.98
N GLY A 218 -4.16 -15.64 1.03
CA GLY A 218 -3.35 -14.64 1.71
C GLY A 218 -2.04 -14.29 1.02
N LEU A 219 -0.97 -14.32 1.80
CA LEU A 219 0.36 -14.01 1.33
C LEU A 219 0.88 -15.13 0.44
N GLY A 220 1.28 -14.75 -0.77
CA GLY A 220 1.66 -15.68 -1.83
C GLY A 220 3.15 -16.00 -1.85
N SER A 221 3.97 -15.22 -1.14
CA SER A 221 5.42 -15.39 -1.13
C SER A 221 6.05 -15.04 0.22
N CYS A 222 7.20 -15.65 0.50
CA CYS A 222 8.03 -15.30 1.66
C CYS A 222 8.40 -13.81 1.67
N SER A 223 8.57 -13.19 0.49
CA SER A 223 8.87 -11.75 0.40
C SER A 223 7.70 -10.87 0.86
N GLU A 224 6.46 -11.28 0.61
CA GLU A 224 5.29 -10.56 1.15
C GLU A 224 5.19 -10.75 2.67
N ALA A 225 5.58 -11.93 3.20
CA ALA A 225 5.54 -12.21 4.64
C ALA A 225 6.53 -11.32 5.40
N TRP A 226 7.75 -11.20 4.88
CA TRP A 226 8.73 -10.24 5.39
C TRP A 226 8.27 -8.79 5.26
N GLN A 227 7.56 -8.46 4.18
CA GLN A 227 6.96 -7.14 4.02
C GLN A 227 5.92 -6.86 5.12
N ALA A 228 5.06 -7.83 5.48
CA ALA A 228 4.10 -7.67 6.58
C ALA A 228 4.78 -7.43 7.92
N ILE A 229 5.82 -8.20 8.23
CA ILE A 229 6.63 -8.03 9.44
C ILE A 229 7.32 -6.67 9.43
N ALA A 230 7.97 -6.29 8.34
CA ALA A 230 8.67 -5.01 8.22
C ALA A 230 7.72 -3.82 8.43
N LEU A 231 6.51 -3.87 7.88
CA LEU A 231 5.50 -2.83 8.08
C LEU A 231 5.03 -2.75 9.53
N LEU A 232 4.79 -3.89 10.19
CA LEU A 232 4.41 -3.92 11.60
C LEU A 232 5.54 -3.40 12.51
N THR A 233 6.78 -3.87 12.30
CA THR A 233 7.96 -3.41 13.02
C THR A 233 8.16 -1.89 12.84
N MET A 234 7.89 -1.37 11.64
CA MET A 234 7.96 0.06 11.39
C MET A 234 6.88 0.86 12.13
N ALA A 235 5.67 0.31 12.28
CA ALA A 235 4.65 0.93 13.13
C ALA A 235 5.11 1.02 14.60
N PHE A 236 5.71 -0.06 15.13
CA PHE A 236 6.30 -0.06 16.48
C PHE A 236 7.42 0.96 16.63
N ALA A 237 8.36 0.97 15.68
CA ALA A 237 9.47 1.92 15.71
C ALA A 237 8.96 3.36 15.71
N TYR A 238 7.98 3.68 14.88
CA TYR A 238 7.37 5.01 14.84
C TYR A 238 6.62 5.36 16.13
N ALA A 239 5.91 4.39 16.72
CA ALA A 239 5.26 4.59 18.01
C ALA A 239 6.31 4.93 19.09
N VAL A 240 7.42 4.19 19.16
CA VAL A 240 8.49 4.43 20.14
C VAL A 240 9.21 5.76 19.90
N THR A 241 9.59 6.07 18.65
CA THR A 241 10.44 7.23 18.34
C THR A 241 9.66 8.54 18.32
N HIS A 242 8.42 8.53 17.83
CA HIS A 242 7.62 9.75 17.65
C HIS A 242 6.56 9.97 18.72
N LEU A 243 5.96 8.90 19.26
CA LEU A 243 4.89 9.01 20.27
C LEU A 243 5.38 8.69 21.68
N GLY A 244 6.47 7.95 21.82
CA GLY A 244 7.00 7.53 23.11
C GLY A 244 7.51 8.70 23.97
N PRO A 245 7.46 8.54 25.30
CA PRO A 245 7.89 9.57 26.26
C PRO A 245 9.41 9.70 26.38
N TRP A 246 10.20 8.84 25.72
CA TRP A 246 11.67 8.77 25.88
C TRP A 246 12.43 9.72 24.94
N PRO A 247 12.94 10.87 25.42
CA PRO A 247 13.61 11.83 24.55
C PRO A 247 14.94 11.30 24.01
N ALA A 248 15.61 10.42 24.76
CA ALA A 248 16.85 9.77 24.35
C ALA A 248 16.68 8.95 23.06
N VAL A 249 15.56 8.25 22.91
CA VAL A 249 15.27 7.44 21.72
C VAL A 249 14.88 8.34 20.54
N ARG A 250 14.14 9.42 20.79
CA ARG A 250 13.80 10.42 19.75
C ARG A 250 15.06 11.04 19.13
N ASN A 251 16.09 11.27 19.95
CA ASN A 251 17.39 11.79 19.49
C ASN A 251 18.12 10.86 18.51
N TRP A 252 17.79 9.56 18.45
CA TRP A 252 18.42 8.63 17.51
C TRP A 252 17.96 8.86 16.06
N VAL A 253 16.76 9.40 15.88
CA VAL A 253 16.17 9.68 14.56
C VAL A 253 16.35 11.14 14.14
N ASP A 254 16.69 12.01 15.09
CA ASP A 254 16.92 13.43 14.88
C ASP A 254 18.33 13.73 14.34
N ILE A 255 18.51 13.50 13.03
CA ILE A 255 19.75 13.87 12.33
C ILE A 255 19.84 15.38 12.11
N VAL A 256 18.70 16.07 12.04
CA VAL A 256 18.65 17.47 11.59
C VAL A 256 19.23 18.38 12.64
N ASP A 257 18.83 18.21 13.89
CA ASP A 257 19.26 19.09 14.98
C ASP A 257 20.50 18.56 15.69
N LYS A 258 20.64 17.23 15.83
CA LYS A 258 21.75 16.61 16.59
C LYS A 258 22.88 16.04 15.77
N GLY A 259 22.70 15.84 14.46
CA GLY A 259 23.76 15.32 13.58
C GLY A 259 24.30 13.92 13.95
N ASN A 260 23.56 13.14 14.74
CA ASN A 260 24.05 11.87 15.28
C ASN A 260 23.87 10.71 14.26
N TRP A 261 24.74 10.69 13.26
CA TRP A 261 24.72 9.67 12.20
C TRP A 261 24.93 8.24 12.71
N ALA A 262 25.67 8.03 13.80
CA ALA A 262 25.92 6.70 14.35
C ALA A 262 24.64 6.06 14.90
N SER A 263 23.88 6.81 15.72
CA SER A 263 22.59 6.33 16.24
C SER A 263 21.54 6.18 15.15
N PHE A 264 21.57 7.05 14.14
CA PHE A 264 20.69 6.92 12.98
C PHE A 264 20.99 5.67 12.15
N LEU A 265 22.27 5.35 11.92
CA LEU A 265 22.66 4.11 11.25
C LEU A 265 22.33 2.87 12.09
N ALA A 266 22.41 2.94 13.42
CA ALA A 266 21.94 1.87 14.30
C ALA A 266 20.42 1.66 14.16
N TYR A 267 19.63 2.74 14.15
CA TYR A 267 18.20 2.71 13.85
C TYR A 267 17.91 2.12 12.46
N GLY A 268 18.69 2.51 11.45
CA GLY A 268 18.63 1.95 10.10
C GLY A 268 19.01 0.46 10.05
N GLY A 269 19.95 0.04 10.89
CA GLY A 269 20.45 -1.33 11.00
C GLY A 269 19.43 -2.32 11.55
N VAL A 270 18.45 -1.85 12.34
CA VAL A 270 17.30 -2.66 12.80
C VAL A 270 16.55 -3.25 11.61
N TRP A 271 16.51 -2.55 10.48
CA TRP A 271 15.86 -3.02 9.26
C TRP A 271 16.70 -4.06 8.49
N ALA A 272 18.02 -4.04 8.65
CA ALA A 272 18.94 -4.92 7.93
C ALA A 272 18.98 -6.35 8.50
N GLY A 273 18.66 -6.52 9.78
CA GLY A 273 18.64 -7.82 10.48
C GLY A 273 17.54 -8.79 10.00
N GLY A 274 16.58 -8.32 9.19
CA GLY A 274 15.45 -9.12 8.71
C GLY A 274 15.77 -10.12 7.59
N ARG A 275 17.02 -10.24 7.12
CA ARG A 275 17.42 -11.36 6.23
C ARG A 275 17.76 -12.61 7.04
N VAL A 276 16.83 -13.08 7.86
CA VAL A 276 16.96 -14.42 8.44
C VAL A 276 16.66 -15.40 7.30
N GLY A 277 17.72 -16.06 6.84
CA GLY A 277 17.73 -16.87 5.63
C GLY A 277 16.69 -17.99 5.62
N GLY A 278 16.25 -18.32 4.41
CA GLY A 278 15.96 -19.69 3.96
C GLY A 278 14.75 -20.45 4.52
N TRP A 279 14.18 -20.11 5.66
CA TRP A 279 13.12 -20.92 6.29
C TRP A 279 11.73 -20.45 5.84
N ALA A 280 11.45 -20.58 4.55
CA ALA A 280 10.14 -20.35 3.97
C ALA A 280 9.23 -21.56 4.21
N SER A 281 8.88 -21.83 5.47
CA SER A 281 7.82 -22.80 5.77
C SER A 281 6.45 -22.18 5.46
N THR A 282 5.51 -23.00 5.01
CA THR A 282 4.10 -22.59 4.81
C THR A 282 3.50 -22.03 6.11
N THR A 283 3.92 -22.55 7.26
CA THR A 283 3.57 -22.07 8.60
C THR A 283 4.01 -20.64 8.86
N PHE A 284 5.20 -20.23 8.38
CA PHE A 284 5.70 -18.86 8.53
C PHE A 284 4.83 -17.87 7.75
N ILE A 285 4.49 -18.20 6.50
CA ILE A 285 3.66 -17.35 5.65
C ILE A 285 2.26 -17.17 6.26
N ALA A 286 1.65 -18.27 6.72
CA ALA A 286 0.35 -18.24 7.40
C ALA A 286 0.38 -17.43 8.71
N SER A 287 1.48 -17.50 9.46
CA SER A 287 1.64 -16.71 10.69
C SER A 287 1.78 -15.21 10.40
N ALA A 288 2.53 -14.85 9.33
CA ALA A 288 2.70 -13.47 8.91
C ALA A 288 1.40 -12.86 8.35
N GLU A 289 0.53 -13.67 7.77
CA GLU A 289 -0.79 -13.24 7.32
C GLU A 289 -1.67 -12.72 8.46
N ALA A 290 -1.66 -13.41 9.60
CA ALA A 290 -2.38 -12.98 10.79
C ALA A 290 -1.88 -11.63 11.33
N LEU A 291 -0.67 -11.17 10.95
CA LEU A 291 -0.13 -9.87 11.34
C LEU A 291 -0.68 -8.71 10.50
N VAL A 292 -1.29 -8.98 9.34
CA VAL A 292 -1.74 -7.92 8.43
C VAL A 292 -2.84 -7.03 9.05
N PRO A 293 -3.91 -7.57 9.65
CA PRO A 293 -4.94 -6.71 10.26
C PRO A 293 -4.38 -5.87 11.41
N ILE A 294 -3.74 -6.49 12.40
CA ILE A 294 -3.14 -5.75 13.53
C ILE A 294 -2.11 -4.72 13.07
N GLY A 295 -1.32 -5.00 12.03
CA GLY A 295 -0.41 -4.03 11.43
C GLY A 295 -1.12 -2.81 10.83
N LEU A 296 -2.22 -3.02 10.09
CA LEU A 296 -3.03 -1.92 9.54
C LEU A 296 -3.56 -1.03 10.66
N PHE A 297 -4.13 -1.63 11.70
CA PHE A 297 -4.69 -0.89 12.82
C PHE A 297 -3.62 -0.23 13.70
N ALA A 298 -2.43 -0.82 13.84
CA ALA A 298 -1.29 -0.18 14.49
C ALA A 298 -0.87 1.09 13.75
N TRP A 299 -0.81 1.05 12.41
CA TRP A 299 -0.58 2.23 11.60
C TRP A 299 -1.69 3.27 11.73
N MET A 300 -2.95 2.86 11.78
CA MET A 300 -4.06 3.77 12.07
C MET A 300 -3.85 4.46 13.43
N ALA A 301 -3.52 3.70 14.48
CA ALA A 301 -3.26 4.21 15.83
C ALA A 301 -2.10 5.22 15.87
N VAL A 302 -0.98 4.93 15.20
CA VAL A 302 0.16 5.86 15.09
C VAL A 302 -0.24 7.20 14.44
N MET A 303 -1.23 7.17 13.54
CA MET A 303 -1.66 8.36 12.78
C MET A 303 -2.79 9.14 13.46
N VAL A 304 -3.45 8.62 14.50
CA VAL A 304 -4.53 9.31 15.23
C VAL A 304 -4.09 10.68 15.76
N PRO A 305 -2.93 10.84 16.44
CA PRO A 305 -2.49 12.13 16.94
C PRO A 305 -2.27 13.14 15.80
N MET A 306 -1.82 12.69 14.63
CA MET A 306 -1.55 13.58 13.50
C MET A 306 -2.79 14.33 13.03
N ILE A 307 -3.98 13.70 13.04
CA ILE A 307 -5.22 14.39 12.66
C ILE A 307 -5.80 15.18 13.83
N MET A 308 -5.79 14.63 15.05
CA MET A 308 -6.42 15.26 16.20
C MET A 308 -5.71 16.56 16.60
N VAL A 309 -4.38 16.59 16.50
CA VAL A 309 -3.57 17.77 16.83
C VAL A 309 -3.49 18.78 15.68
N ASN A 310 -3.55 18.31 14.42
CA ASN A 310 -3.33 19.19 13.25
C ASN A 310 -4.58 19.48 12.40
N ALA A 311 -5.79 19.14 12.88
CA ALA A 311 -7.01 19.36 12.11
C ALA A 311 -7.21 20.83 11.70
N THR A 312 -6.85 21.76 12.58
CA THR A 312 -6.93 23.20 12.28
C THR A 312 -6.05 23.57 11.10
N PHE A 313 -4.82 23.05 11.03
CA PHE A 313 -3.93 23.28 9.88
C PHE A 313 -4.53 22.76 8.58
N VAL A 314 -5.21 21.59 8.62
CA VAL A 314 -5.89 21.05 7.44
C VAL A 314 -6.97 22.01 6.93
N LEU A 315 -7.77 22.59 7.83
CA LEU A 315 -8.81 23.56 7.48
C LEU A 315 -8.25 24.88 6.97
N CYS A 316 -7.16 25.38 7.55
CA CYS A 316 -6.49 26.59 7.08
C CYS A 316 -5.92 26.37 5.67
N THR A 317 -5.21 25.25 5.44
CA THR A 317 -4.65 24.92 4.12
C THR A 317 -5.73 24.64 3.07
N LEU A 318 -6.89 24.08 3.43
CA LEU A 318 -8.00 23.93 2.49
C LEU A 318 -8.61 25.28 2.07
N SER A 319 -8.63 26.26 2.97
CA SER A 319 -9.18 27.59 2.71
C SER A 319 -8.21 28.50 1.94
N ASP A 320 -6.90 28.32 2.15
CA ASP A 320 -5.83 28.97 1.39
C ASP A 320 -4.74 27.96 0.94
N PRO A 321 -4.98 27.17 -0.11
CA PRO A 321 -4.06 26.12 -0.53
C PRO A 321 -2.75 26.63 -1.13
N PHE A 322 -2.74 27.86 -1.65
CA PHE A 322 -1.58 28.44 -2.33
C PHE A 322 -0.90 29.58 -1.55
N GLY A 323 -1.44 29.95 -0.37
CA GLY A 323 -0.94 31.10 0.37
C GLY A 323 -1.18 32.43 -0.35
N LEU A 324 -2.21 32.48 -1.21
CA LEU A 324 -2.56 33.65 -2.02
C LEU A 324 -3.58 34.55 -1.28
N ASN A 325 -3.68 34.39 0.05
CA ASN A 325 -4.68 35.03 0.91
C ASN A 325 -6.11 34.69 0.51
N TRP A 326 -6.34 33.47 0.01
CA TRP A 326 -7.68 32.99 -0.26
C TRP A 326 -8.41 32.67 1.04
N ASN A 327 -9.74 32.77 1.02
CA ASN A 327 -10.56 32.39 2.17
C ASN A 327 -11.82 31.65 1.74
N LEU A 328 -11.63 30.57 0.98
CA LEU A 328 -12.70 29.78 0.37
C LEU A 328 -13.76 29.30 1.37
N PHE A 329 -13.33 28.93 2.58
CA PHE A 329 -14.22 28.38 3.62
C PHE A 329 -14.36 29.28 4.84
N ARG A 330 -13.83 30.51 4.79
CA ARG A 330 -13.76 31.42 5.94
C ARG A 330 -12.94 30.87 7.12
N THR A 331 -12.05 29.91 6.89
CA THR A 331 -11.27 29.23 7.93
C THR A 331 -9.75 29.50 7.87
N ALA A 332 -9.28 30.37 6.97
CA ALA A 332 -7.84 30.61 6.78
C ALA A 332 -7.12 31.18 8.02
N GLY A 333 -7.83 31.94 8.87
CA GLY A 333 -7.28 32.58 10.07
C GLY A 333 -7.70 31.94 11.39
N LEU A 334 -8.13 30.67 11.39
CA LEU A 334 -8.55 30.01 12.63
C LEU A 334 -7.35 29.87 13.60
N PRO A 335 -7.54 30.20 14.89
CA PRO A 335 -6.51 29.96 15.90
C PRO A 335 -6.30 28.46 16.06
N TRP A 336 -5.06 28.05 16.38
CA TRP A 336 -4.76 26.64 16.59
C TRP A 336 -5.54 26.07 17.78
N TRP A 337 -6.38 25.08 17.50
CA TRP A 337 -7.05 24.27 18.51
C TRP A 337 -6.90 22.78 18.16
N GLN A 338 -7.02 21.93 19.18
CA GLN A 338 -6.87 20.48 19.05
C GLN A 338 -8.23 19.80 19.19
N ILE A 339 -8.49 18.79 18.36
CA ILE A 339 -9.68 17.96 18.49
C ILE A 339 -9.45 16.99 19.64
N TRP A 340 -10.19 17.15 20.73
CA TRP A 340 -10.31 16.22 21.86
C TRP A 340 -9.03 15.42 22.21
N PRO A 341 -7.96 16.07 22.69
CA PRO A 341 -6.67 15.43 22.94
C PRO A 341 -6.76 14.24 23.90
N SER A 342 -7.62 14.34 24.92
CA SER A 342 -7.81 13.27 25.91
C SER A 342 -8.44 12.00 25.33
N ALA A 343 -9.05 12.05 24.13
CA ALA A 343 -9.61 10.88 23.46
C ALA A 343 -8.56 10.08 22.67
N ILE A 344 -7.37 10.64 22.41
CA ILE A 344 -6.33 10.00 21.58
C ILE A 344 -5.98 8.59 22.07
N PRO A 345 -5.65 8.36 23.36
CA PRO A 345 -5.27 7.03 23.84
C PRO A 345 -6.41 6.01 23.72
N TRP A 346 -7.65 6.46 23.93
CA TRP A 346 -8.85 5.61 23.82
C TRP A 346 -9.10 5.17 22.37
N ILE A 347 -8.93 6.08 21.41
CA ILE A 347 -9.07 5.76 19.99
C ILE A 347 -7.94 4.81 19.56
N GLN A 348 -6.70 5.06 20.00
CA GLN A 348 -5.56 4.19 19.72
C GLN A 348 -5.77 2.78 20.29
N ALA A 349 -6.23 2.67 21.55
CA ALA A 349 -6.58 1.39 22.15
C ALA A 349 -7.70 0.68 21.38
N GLY A 350 -8.75 1.40 20.99
CA GLY A 350 -9.83 0.88 20.14
C GLY A 350 -9.32 0.32 18.81
N CYS A 351 -8.39 1.03 18.15
CA CYS A 351 -7.75 0.54 16.94
C CYS A 351 -6.98 -0.78 17.19
N VAL A 352 -6.14 -0.83 18.22
CA VAL A 352 -5.35 -2.04 18.53
C VAL A 352 -6.25 -3.24 18.85
N LEU A 353 -7.31 -3.04 19.63
CA LEU A 353 -8.28 -4.09 19.97
C LEU A 353 -9.05 -4.58 18.73
N ALA A 354 -9.48 -3.66 17.85
CA ALA A 354 -10.11 -4.04 16.59
C ALA A 354 -9.13 -4.84 15.69
N GLY A 355 -7.88 -4.41 15.60
CA GLY A 355 -6.83 -5.12 14.86
C GLY A 355 -6.57 -6.53 15.39
N LEU A 356 -6.46 -6.67 16.71
CA LEU A 356 -6.32 -7.96 17.38
C LEU A 356 -7.51 -8.88 17.06
N TRP A 357 -8.73 -8.38 17.13
CA TRP A 357 -9.93 -9.17 16.84
C TRP A 357 -9.96 -9.70 15.40
N TYR A 358 -9.65 -8.86 14.41
CA TYR A 358 -9.56 -9.29 13.01
C TYR A 358 -8.39 -10.26 12.79
N SER A 359 -7.24 -10.03 13.44
CA SER A 359 -6.09 -10.92 13.38
C SER A 359 -6.37 -12.30 13.97
N LEU A 360 -7.08 -12.38 15.11
CA LEU A 360 -7.49 -13.66 15.71
C LEU A 360 -8.46 -14.43 14.80
N ARG A 361 -9.44 -13.74 14.19
CA ARG A 361 -10.35 -14.36 13.20
C ARG A 361 -9.64 -14.90 11.97
N ALA A 362 -8.64 -14.17 11.47
CA ALA A 362 -7.80 -14.66 10.39
C ALA A 362 -6.98 -15.90 10.83
N ALA A 363 -6.46 -15.88 12.07
CA ALA A 363 -5.64 -16.95 12.62
C ALA A 363 -6.42 -18.25 12.89
N GLU A 364 -7.68 -18.17 13.35
CA GLU A 364 -8.54 -19.33 13.64
C GLU A 364 -8.78 -20.26 12.43
N ARG A 365 -8.64 -19.74 11.20
CA ARG A 365 -8.75 -20.54 9.97
C ARG A 365 -7.41 -21.06 9.45
N GLY A 366 -6.30 -20.54 9.97
CA GLY A 366 -4.95 -21.03 9.68
C GLY A 366 -4.62 -22.24 10.55
N GLN A 367 -3.91 -23.24 10.00
CA GLN A 367 -3.66 -24.51 10.68
C GLN A 367 -2.85 -24.40 12.00
N ARG A 368 -2.28 -23.24 12.35
CA ARG A 368 -1.70 -22.93 13.67
C ARG A 368 -1.76 -21.42 13.95
N PRO A 369 -2.66 -20.92 14.81
CA PRO A 369 -2.72 -19.50 15.10
C PRO A 369 -1.59 -19.10 16.06
N PRO A 370 -0.78 -18.06 15.76
CA PRO A 370 0.16 -17.48 16.71
C PRO A 370 -0.58 -16.59 17.73
N THR A 371 -1.63 -17.12 18.39
CA THR A 371 -2.49 -16.35 19.30
C THR A 371 -1.70 -15.68 20.42
N GLY A 372 -0.77 -16.41 21.05
CA GLY A 372 0.09 -15.87 22.10
C GLY A 372 0.95 -14.69 21.61
N LEU A 373 1.50 -14.78 20.39
CA LEU A 373 2.27 -13.70 19.78
C LEU A 373 1.39 -12.48 19.47
N LEU A 374 0.18 -12.69 18.93
CA LEU A 374 -0.76 -11.61 18.64
C LEU A 374 -1.19 -10.87 19.91
N MET A 375 -1.46 -11.62 20.98
CA MET A 375 -1.81 -11.06 22.29
C MET A 375 -0.63 -10.25 22.87
N LEU A 376 0.59 -10.76 22.76
CA LEU A 376 1.80 -10.05 23.20
C LEU A 376 2.04 -8.77 22.40
N ILE A 377 1.89 -8.82 21.07
CA ILE A 377 1.98 -7.65 20.19
C ILE A 377 0.94 -6.60 20.57
N ALA A 378 -0.31 -7.01 20.77
CA ALA A 378 -1.38 -6.10 21.17
C ALA A 378 -1.12 -5.49 22.56
N ALA A 379 -0.67 -6.28 23.54
CA ALA A 379 -0.32 -5.80 24.87
C ALA A 379 0.82 -4.77 24.83
N LEU A 380 1.86 -5.03 24.03
CA LEU A 380 2.96 -4.08 23.84
C LEU A 380 2.50 -2.77 23.19
N LEU A 381 1.63 -2.84 22.16
CA LEU A 381 1.07 -1.64 21.52
C LEU A 381 0.17 -0.85 22.48
N LEU A 382 -0.66 -1.53 23.27
CA LEU A 382 -1.51 -0.87 24.27
C LEU A 382 -0.67 -0.17 25.34
N TRP A 383 0.37 -0.84 25.84
CA TRP A 383 1.31 -0.23 26.76
C TRP A 383 2.01 0.99 26.15
N LEU A 384 2.40 0.94 24.88
CA LEU A 384 3.05 2.05 24.19
C LEU A 384 2.15 3.28 23.96
N PHE A 385 0.84 3.07 23.77
CA PHE A 385 -0.10 4.17 23.47
C PHE A 385 -0.81 4.73 24.70
N VAL A 386 -1.01 3.92 25.74
CA VAL A 386 -1.80 4.29 26.93
C VAL A 386 -0.95 4.43 28.19
N GLY A 387 0.16 3.70 28.27
CA GLY A 387 1.00 3.56 29.46
C GLY A 387 2.07 4.62 29.63
#